data_AF-A0A7S2KVE8-F1
#
_entry.id   AF-A0A7S2KVE8-F1
#
_cell.length_a   1.000
_cell.length_b   1.000
_cell.length_c   1.000
_cell.angle_alpha   90.00
_cell.angle_beta   90.00
_cell.angle_gamma   90.00
#
_symmetry.space_group_name_H-M   'P 1'
#
loop_
_entity.id
_entity.type
_entity.pdbx_description
1 polymer ?
#
loop_
_entity_poly.entity_id
_entity_poly.type
_entity_poly.pdbx_seq_one_letter_code
_entity_poly.pdbx_strand_id
1 'polypeptide(L)'
;LFSTHWCLDGPCRGWGARQRHRLSAQRILQKRAELGASDMPTIITADANSHMDQYDWDGGVRWLLRRGFRIAAKGAARGGIDYIFVSRGHWIVGDREVGPTRPSDHASFTVQLTLA
;
A
#
# COMPACT_ATOMS: atom_id res chain seq x y z
N LEU A 1 -2.15 -9.73 7.54
CA LEU A 1 -2.26 -8.26 7.36
C LEU A 1 -0.89 -7.66 7.60
N PHE A 2 -0.45 -6.75 6.73
CA PHE A 2 0.72 -5.91 6.95
C PHE A 2 0.27 -4.45 7.03
N SER A 3 0.68 -3.72 8.06
CA SER A 3 0.47 -2.27 8.16
C SER A 3 1.83 -1.59 8.22
N THR A 4 2.02 -0.53 7.44
CA THR A 4 3.34 0.05 7.23
C THR A 4 3.28 1.53 6.88
N HIS A 5 4.40 2.21 7.09
CA HIS A 5 4.74 3.50 6.53
C HIS A 5 5.94 3.29 5.60
N TRP A 6 5.99 3.98 4.47
CA TRP A 6 7.13 3.85 3.56
C TRP A 6 8.40 4.49 4.14
N CYS A 7 9.45 4.55 3.31
CA CYS A 7 10.63 5.38 3.57
C CYS A 7 11.62 4.74 4.56
N LEU A 8 11.82 3.43 4.41
CA LEU A 8 12.98 2.78 5.03
C LEU A 8 14.28 3.49 4.63
N ASP A 9 15.17 3.63 5.62
CA ASP A 9 16.52 4.18 5.47
C ASP A 9 16.59 5.63 4.97
N GLY A 10 15.59 6.46 5.34
CA GLY A 10 15.66 7.92 5.18
C GLY A 10 14.32 8.60 4.92
N PRO A 11 14.31 9.92 4.63
CA PRO A 11 13.07 10.64 4.39
C PRO A 11 12.34 10.15 3.12
N CYS A 12 11.01 10.26 3.12
CA CYS A 12 10.13 9.90 2.00
C CYS A 12 10.30 10.73 0.73
N ARG A 13 11.12 11.77 0.79
CA ARG A 13 11.24 12.79 -0.26
C ARG A 13 12.67 12.94 -0.75
N GLY A 14 12.83 13.65 -1.85
CA GLY A 14 14.12 13.97 -2.44
C GLY A 14 14.72 12.82 -3.24
N TRP A 15 15.98 12.99 -3.65
CA TRP A 15 16.68 12.01 -4.46
C TRP A 15 16.74 10.64 -3.74
N GLY A 16 16.39 9.57 -4.46
CA GLY A 16 16.32 8.21 -3.93
C GLY A 16 15.00 7.80 -3.25
N ALA A 17 13.98 8.66 -3.14
CA ALA A 17 12.68 8.30 -2.54
C ALA A 17 12.08 7.03 -3.16
N ARG A 18 12.06 6.97 -4.50
CA ARG A 18 11.66 5.80 -5.29
C ARG A 18 12.30 4.49 -4.84
N GLN A 19 13.61 4.52 -4.54
CA GLN A 19 14.35 3.33 -4.12
C GLN A 19 13.97 2.92 -2.69
N ARG A 20 13.82 3.88 -1.78
CA ARG A 20 13.40 3.64 -0.38
C ARG A 20 11.96 3.09 -0.30
N HIS A 21 11.06 3.63 -1.12
CA HIS A 21 9.68 3.14 -1.22
C HIS A 21 9.65 1.71 -1.79
N ARG A 22 10.45 1.44 -2.84
CA ARG A 22 10.66 0.08 -3.35
C ARG A 22 11.22 -0.86 -2.29
N LEU A 23 12.20 -0.43 -1.50
CA LEU A 23 12.79 -1.22 -0.42
C LEU A 23 11.74 -1.57 0.64
N SER A 24 10.87 -0.63 1.00
CA SER A 24 9.76 -0.85 1.92
C SER A 24 8.83 -1.96 1.40
N ALA A 25 8.43 -1.89 0.13
CA ALA A 25 7.64 -2.95 -0.51
C ALA A 25 8.36 -4.30 -0.58
N GLN A 26 9.69 -4.31 -0.79
CA GLN A 26 10.51 -5.52 -0.79
C GLN A 26 10.52 -6.19 0.58
N ARG A 27 10.71 -5.43 1.66
CA ARG A 27 10.72 -5.97 3.03
C ARG A 27 9.39 -6.60 3.41
N ILE A 28 8.27 -6.02 2.97
CA ILE A 28 6.94 -6.60 3.20
C ILE A 28 6.82 -7.98 2.51
N LEU A 29 7.21 -8.08 1.23
CA LEU A 29 7.14 -9.35 0.51
C LEU A 29 8.15 -10.39 1.02
N GLN A 30 9.34 -9.94 1.45
CA GLN A 30 10.31 -10.79 2.15
C GLN A 30 9.67 -11.38 3.42
N LYS A 31 9.08 -10.53 4.28
CA LYS A 31 8.44 -10.98 5.50
C LYS A 31 7.27 -11.93 5.24
N ARG A 32 6.48 -11.66 4.19
CA ARG A 32 5.41 -12.57 3.74
C ARG A 32 5.94 -13.96 3.38
N ALA A 33 7.07 -14.04 2.68
CA ALA A 33 7.70 -15.31 2.35
C ALA A 33 8.27 -16.03 3.59
N GLU A 34 8.92 -15.29 4.50
CA GLU A 34 9.44 -15.83 5.77
C GLU A 34 8.33 -16.46 6.64
N LEU A 35 7.11 -15.93 6.56
CA LEU A 35 5.94 -16.46 7.25
C LEU A 35 5.29 -17.65 6.53
N GLY A 36 5.84 -18.13 5.41
CA GLY A 36 5.22 -19.17 4.59
C GLY A 36 3.93 -18.73 3.90
N ALA A 37 3.66 -17.42 3.84
CA ALA A 37 2.40 -16.86 3.37
C ALA A 37 2.44 -16.46 1.87
N SER A 38 3.39 -17.00 1.10
CA SER A 38 3.61 -16.67 -0.32
C SER A 38 2.39 -16.92 -1.21
N ASP A 39 1.54 -17.88 -0.86
CA ASP A 39 0.31 -18.22 -1.58
C ASP A 39 -0.95 -17.96 -0.75
N MET A 40 -0.82 -17.23 0.35
CA MET A 40 -1.94 -16.95 1.25
C MET A 40 -2.60 -15.59 0.93
N PRO A 41 -3.91 -15.46 1.17
CA PRO A 41 -4.62 -14.18 1.13
C PRO A 41 -3.91 -13.12 1.96
N THR A 42 -3.57 -12.00 1.35
CA THR A 42 -2.77 -10.94 1.99
C THR A 42 -3.40 -9.57 1.75
N ILE A 43 -3.47 -8.78 2.81
CA ILE A 43 -3.82 -7.36 2.80
C ILE A 43 -2.59 -6.56 3.27
N ILE A 44 -2.26 -5.49 2.57
CA ILE A 44 -1.21 -4.52 2.93
C ILE A 44 -1.86 -3.13 3.01
N THR A 45 -1.82 -2.49 4.17
CA THR A 45 -2.21 -1.08 4.35
C THR A 45 -0.96 -0.23 4.47
N ALA A 46 -0.89 0.87 3.73
CA ALA A 46 0.30 1.74 3.73
C ALA A 46 -0.07 3.22 3.66
N ASP A 47 0.43 4.03 4.59
CA ASP A 47 0.73 5.44 4.29
C ASP A 47 2.04 5.46 3.51
N ALA A 48 1.89 5.72 2.22
CA ALA A 48 2.95 5.55 1.28
C ALA A 48 3.73 6.85 1.06
N ASN A 49 3.15 8.02 1.32
CA ASN A 49 3.75 9.27 0.84
C ASN A 49 4.13 9.23 -0.66
N SER A 50 3.39 8.45 -1.47
CA SER A 50 3.72 8.16 -2.88
C SER A 50 3.73 9.38 -3.79
N HIS A 51 3.08 10.48 -3.39
CA HIS A 51 3.16 11.78 -4.06
C HIS A 51 4.61 12.29 -4.23
N MET A 52 5.54 11.83 -3.39
CA MET A 52 6.96 12.14 -3.51
C MET A 52 7.66 11.41 -4.67
N ASP A 53 7.03 10.38 -5.25
CA ASP A 53 7.50 9.61 -6.41
C ASP A 53 6.32 9.27 -7.34
N GLN A 54 5.59 10.29 -7.81
CA GLN A 54 4.59 10.17 -8.88
C GLN A 54 3.40 9.23 -8.57
N TYR A 55 2.95 9.19 -7.31
CA TYR A 55 1.72 8.50 -6.89
C TYR A 55 1.74 7.00 -7.22
N ASP A 56 0.87 6.54 -8.12
CA ASP A 56 0.79 5.12 -8.48
C ASP A 56 1.97 4.66 -9.34
N TRP A 57 2.78 5.60 -9.86
CA TRP A 57 4.05 5.32 -10.51
C TRP A 57 5.23 5.17 -9.53
N ASP A 58 4.95 5.23 -8.24
CA ASP A 58 5.93 5.03 -7.20
C ASP A 58 6.64 3.65 -7.29
N GLY A 59 7.93 3.62 -6.97
CA GLY A 59 8.75 2.41 -6.96
C GLY A 59 8.20 1.24 -6.14
N GLY A 60 7.69 1.50 -4.94
CA GLY A 60 7.01 0.58 -4.04
C GLY A 60 5.63 0.14 -4.52
N VAL A 61 4.76 1.07 -4.95
CA VAL A 61 3.45 0.72 -5.55
C VAL A 61 3.67 -0.20 -6.75
N ARG A 62 4.52 0.20 -7.70
CA ARG A 62 4.80 -0.58 -8.92
C ARG A 62 5.50 -1.90 -8.61
N TRP A 63 6.21 -2.01 -7.49
CA TRP A 63 6.79 -3.27 -7.04
C TRP A 63 5.72 -4.28 -6.63
N LEU A 64 4.77 -3.86 -5.79
CA LEU A 64 3.65 -4.69 -5.32
C LEU A 64 2.73 -5.08 -6.49
N LEU A 65 2.32 -4.12 -7.32
CA LEU A 65 1.41 -4.37 -8.44
C LEU A 65 1.95 -5.42 -9.43
N ARG A 66 3.27 -5.42 -9.67
CA ARG A 66 3.94 -6.41 -10.54
C ARG A 66 4.10 -7.79 -9.89
N ARG A 67 3.85 -7.93 -8.59
CA ARG A 67 4.06 -9.16 -7.80
C ARG A 67 2.77 -9.74 -7.27
N GLY A 68 1.73 -9.68 -8.08
CA GLY A 68 0.46 -10.32 -7.75
C GLY A 68 -0.38 -9.55 -6.76
N PHE A 69 -0.17 -8.25 -6.55
CA PHE A 69 -1.08 -7.40 -5.78
C PHE A 69 -1.90 -6.49 -6.70
N ARG A 70 -3.00 -5.97 -6.16
CA ARG A 70 -3.80 -4.89 -6.76
C ARG A 70 -4.18 -3.88 -5.68
N ILE A 71 -4.40 -2.63 -6.08
CA ILE A 71 -4.97 -1.62 -5.19
C ILE A 71 -6.45 -1.95 -4.99
N ALA A 72 -6.87 -2.15 -3.75
CA ALA A 72 -8.25 -2.35 -3.36
C ALA A 72 -8.95 -1.03 -3.04
N ALA A 73 -8.26 -0.10 -2.38
CA ALA A 73 -8.74 1.24 -2.11
C ALA A 73 -7.59 2.21 -1.85
N LYS A 74 -7.90 3.51 -1.89
CA LYS A 74 -6.98 4.61 -1.59
C LYS A 74 -7.67 5.65 -0.72
N GLY A 75 -6.92 6.32 0.14
CA GLY A 75 -7.38 7.52 0.82
C GLY A 75 -7.52 8.71 -0.15
N ALA A 76 -8.07 9.83 0.32
CA ALA A 76 -8.15 11.08 -0.45
C ALA A 76 -7.01 12.07 -0.17
N ALA A 77 -6.24 11.85 0.91
CA ALA A 77 -5.19 12.76 1.33
C ALA A 77 -4.11 12.89 0.25
N ARG A 78 -3.73 14.14 -0.06
CA ARG A 78 -2.67 14.48 -1.03
C ARG A 78 -2.79 13.72 -2.35
N GLY A 79 -3.98 13.53 -2.92
CA GLY A 79 -4.17 12.80 -4.18
C GLY A 79 -4.17 11.26 -4.06
N GLY A 80 -4.30 10.75 -2.84
CA GLY A 80 -4.41 9.33 -2.52
C GLY A 80 -3.06 8.67 -2.33
N ILE A 81 -2.42 8.99 -1.22
CA ILE A 81 -1.12 8.44 -0.82
C ILE A 81 -1.23 7.31 0.19
N ASP A 82 -2.41 7.12 0.78
CA ASP A 82 -2.73 5.97 1.60
C ASP A 82 -3.36 4.88 0.73
N TYR A 83 -2.92 3.64 0.90
CA TYR A 83 -3.32 2.52 0.06
C TYR A 83 -3.75 1.33 0.89
N ILE A 84 -4.74 0.60 0.38
CA ILE A 84 -4.98 -0.80 0.73
C ILE A 84 -4.68 -1.62 -0.51
N PHE A 85 -3.65 -2.47 -0.46
CA PHE A 85 -3.35 -3.48 -1.47
C PHE A 85 -3.83 -4.84 -1.02
N VAL A 86 -4.25 -5.66 -1.99
CA VAL A 86 -4.66 -7.05 -1.74
C VAL A 86 -4.01 -8.00 -2.73
N SER A 87 -3.71 -9.22 -2.31
CA SER A 87 -3.23 -10.27 -3.20
C SER A 87 -4.28 -10.60 -4.26
N ARG A 88 -3.88 -10.69 -5.52
CA ARG A 88 -4.75 -11.08 -6.64
C ARG A 88 -5.23 -12.52 -6.43
N GLY A 89 -6.42 -12.82 -6.96
CA GLY A 89 -7.03 -14.16 -6.88
C GLY A 89 -7.70 -14.50 -5.55
N HIS A 90 -7.37 -13.81 -4.44
CA HIS A 90 -7.86 -14.19 -3.11
C HIS A 90 -9.05 -13.37 -2.60
N TRP A 91 -9.32 -12.22 -3.21
CA TRP A 91 -10.25 -11.25 -2.66
C TRP A 91 -11.20 -10.72 -3.73
N ILE A 92 -12.49 -10.71 -3.41
CA ILE A 92 -13.51 -9.91 -4.06
C ILE A 92 -13.50 -8.54 -3.36
N VAL A 93 -13.34 -7.46 -4.13
CA VAL A 93 -13.35 -6.09 -3.60
C VAL A 93 -14.73 -5.50 -3.85
N GLY A 94 -15.43 -5.17 -2.76
CA GLY A 94 -16.73 -4.54 -2.77
C GLY A 94 -16.64 -3.03 -2.55
N ASP A 95 -17.59 -2.51 -1.78
CA ASP A 95 -17.78 -1.08 -1.55
C ASP A 95 -16.58 -0.44 -0.86
N ARG A 96 -16.39 0.84 -1.17
CA ARG A 96 -15.30 1.69 -0.67
C ARG A 96 -15.90 2.97 -0.14
N GLU A 97 -15.40 3.41 0.99
CA GLU A 97 -15.79 4.70 1.57
C GLU A 97 -14.53 5.48 1.93
N VAL A 98 -14.55 6.79 1.67
CA VAL A 98 -13.52 7.71 2.16
C VAL A 98 -14.22 8.67 3.11
N GLY A 99 -13.85 8.57 4.38
CA GLY A 99 -14.38 9.41 5.45
C GLY A 99 -13.76 10.80 5.46
N PRO A 100 -14.13 11.64 6.45
CA PRO A 100 -13.54 12.95 6.61
C PRO A 100 -12.07 12.85 7.05
N THR A 101 -11.29 13.91 6.79
CA THR A 101 -9.93 14.06 7.30
C THR A 101 -9.89 14.40 8.78
N ARG A 102 -10.80 15.24 9.29
CA ARG A 102 -10.75 15.71 10.68
C ARG A 102 -10.96 14.58 11.70
N PRO A 103 -10.13 14.48 12.78
CA PRO A 103 -9.10 15.44 13.21
C PRO A 103 -7.69 15.23 12.60
N SER A 104 -7.49 14.23 11.75
CA SER A 104 -6.22 13.94 11.08
C SER A 104 -6.01 14.81 9.83
N ASP A 105 -4.78 14.86 9.35
CA ASP A 105 -4.46 15.35 8.01
C ASP A 105 -4.65 14.26 6.92
N HIS A 106 -4.85 13.01 7.33
CA HIS A 106 -5.19 11.88 6.48
C HIS A 106 -6.65 11.43 6.69
N ALA A 107 -7.38 11.24 5.59
CA ALA A 107 -8.75 10.73 5.65
C ALA A 107 -8.74 9.25 6.00
N SER A 108 -9.61 8.85 6.93
CA SER A 108 -9.95 7.43 7.06
C SER A 108 -10.59 6.95 5.76
N PHE A 109 -10.32 5.71 5.38
CA PHE A 109 -10.96 5.08 4.24
C PHE A 109 -11.10 3.58 4.49
N THR A 110 -12.16 3.00 3.95
CA THR A 110 -12.53 1.60 4.15
C THR A 110 -12.76 0.93 2.81
N VAL A 111 -12.64 -0.39 2.81
CA VAL A 111 -13.01 -1.22 1.67
C VAL A 111 -13.53 -2.55 2.18
N GLN A 112 -14.65 -3.00 1.63
CA GLN A 112 -15.16 -4.33 1.88
C GLN A 112 -14.35 -5.35 1.08
N LEU A 113 -13.82 -6.35 1.78
CA LEU A 113 -13.11 -7.48 1.20
C LEU A 113 -13.82 -8.77 1.58
N THR A 114 -14.16 -9.57 0.58
CA THR A 114 -14.68 -10.94 0.78
C THR A 114 -13.63 -11.92 0.28
N LEU A 115 -13.33 -12.94 1.08
CA LEU A 115 -12.43 -14.01 0.66
C LEU A 115 -13.10 -14.81 -0.47
N ALA A 116 -12.41 -14.96 -1.59
CA ALA A 116 -12.89 -15.69 -2.77
C ALA A 116 -12.78 -17.21 -2.59
#